data_AF-X0TAE8-F1
#
_entry.id   AF-X0TAE8-F1
#
_cell.length_a   1.000
_cell.length_b   1.000
_cell.length_c   1.000
_cell.angle_alpha   90.00
_cell.angle_beta   90.00
_cell.angle_gamma   90.00
#
_symmetry.space_group_name_H-M   'P 1'
#
loop_
_entity.id
_entity.type
_entity.pdbx_description
1 polymer ?
#
loop_
_entity_poly.entity_id
_entity_poly.type
_entity_poly.pdbx_seq_one_letter_code
_entity_poly.pdbx_strand_id
1 'polypeptide(L)'
;MIKRGKRNKNLGKFTPRFANKYVGKYPIIVRSSWERMMCQWLDCNNEVVKWSSEGHVINYYDPIQQKRRRYFPDFFAVILNKRKEPV
;
A
#
# COMPACT_ATOMS: atom_id res chain seq x y z
N MET A 1 6.65 37.36 -1.07
CA MET A 1 7.48 36.34 -1.77
C MET A 1 7.53 35.09 -0.91
N ILE A 2 6.73 34.05 -1.22
CA ILE A 2 6.65 32.83 -0.39
C ILE A 2 7.88 31.97 -0.70
N LYS A 3 8.78 31.79 0.27
CA LYS A 3 9.94 30.89 0.14
C LYS A 3 9.41 29.46 0.07
N ARG A 4 9.42 28.85 -1.11
CA ARG A 4 9.13 27.41 -1.27
C ARG A 4 10.17 26.62 -0.46
N GLY A 5 9.72 25.94 0.60
CA GLY A 5 10.56 25.07 1.41
C GLY A 5 11.22 23.98 0.54
N LYS A 6 12.43 23.55 0.93
CA LYS A 6 13.21 22.51 0.24
C LYS A 6 12.34 21.24 0.06
N ARG A 7 12.15 20.78 -1.18
CA ARG A 7 11.50 19.49 -1.49
C ARG A 7 12.30 18.37 -0.82
N ASN A 8 11.65 17.56 0.02
CA ASN A 8 12.28 16.41 0.66
C ASN A 8 12.74 15.41 -0.43
N LYS A 9 14.03 15.06 -0.49
CA LYS A 9 14.57 14.17 -1.53
C LYS A 9 14.06 12.72 -1.46
N ASN A 10 13.46 12.34 -0.33
CA ASN A 10 13.01 10.96 -0.11
C ASN A 10 11.60 10.68 -0.66
N LEU A 11 10.94 11.60 -1.38
CA LEU A 11 9.50 11.54 -1.65
C LEU A 11 8.99 10.31 -2.45
N GLY A 12 9.84 9.50 -3.07
CA GLY A 12 9.40 8.44 -3.99
C GLY A 12 9.52 7.00 -3.51
N LYS A 13 10.26 6.73 -2.42
CA LYS A 13 10.51 5.37 -1.93
C LYS A 13 10.19 5.24 -0.45
N PHE A 14 9.75 4.06 -0.04
CA PHE A 14 9.56 3.68 1.35
C PHE A 14 10.42 2.46 1.68
N THR A 15 11.14 2.52 2.80
CA THR A 15 11.92 1.40 3.31
C THR A 15 11.19 0.86 4.54
N PRO A 16 10.67 -0.38 4.50
CA PRO A 16 9.95 -0.96 5.62
C PRO A 16 10.92 -1.21 6.78
N ARG A 17 10.49 -0.90 8.00
CA ARG A 17 11.21 -1.25 9.23
C ARG A 17 11.04 -2.74 9.54
N PHE A 18 9.87 -3.29 9.21
CA PHE A 18 9.54 -4.70 9.41
C PHE A 18 9.41 -5.40 8.04
N ALA A 19 10.55 -5.57 7.36
CA ALA A 19 10.60 -6.11 6.00
C ALA A 19 9.92 -7.49 5.84
N ASN A 20 9.91 -8.30 6.90
CA ASN A 20 9.22 -9.60 6.94
C ASN A 20 7.69 -9.50 6.77
N LYS A 21 7.09 -8.35 7.07
CA LYS A 21 5.65 -8.10 6.87
C LYS A 21 5.33 -7.73 5.43
N TYR A 22 6.29 -7.17 4.69
CA TYR A 22 6.07 -6.75 3.33
C TYR A 22 6.27 -7.92 2.36
N VAL A 23 5.22 -8.27 1.61
CA VAL A 23 5.22 -9.38 0.66
C VAL A 23 5.13 -8.94 -0.80
N GLY A 24 5.22 -7.62 -1.05
CA GLY A 24 5.19 -7.06 -2.40
C GLY A 24 6.56 -6.95 -3.06
N LYS A 25 6.62 -6.23 -4.18
CA LYS A 25 7.85 -6.00 -4.93
C LYS A 25 8.64 -4.81 -4.37
N TYR A 26 9.92 -5.02 -4.09
CA TYR A 26 10.85 -3.94 -3.73
C TYR A 26 11.49 -3.31 -4.99
N PRO A 27 11.75 -1.99 -5.04
CA PRO A 27 11.50 -0.98 -4.01
C PRO A 27 10.03 -0.58 -3.90
N ILE A 28 9.58 -0.29 -2.67
CA ILE A 28 8.23 0.23 -2.41
C ILE A 28 8.18 1.67 -2.90
N ILE A 29 7.38 1.90 -3.94
CA ILE A 29 7.19 3.22 -4.53
C ILE A 29 6.03 3.92 -3.84
N VAL A 30 6.22 5.19 -3.52
CA VAL A 30 5.20 6.04 -2.90
C VAL A 30 4.99 7.26 -3.78
N ARG A 31 3.74 7.50 -4.20
CA ARG A 31 3.36 8.56 -5.13
C ARG A 31 2.66 9.73 -4.45
N SER A 32 2.21 9.55 -3.20
CA SER A 32 1.56 10.60 -2.41
C SER A 32 2.01 10.63 -0.94
N SER A 33 1.77 11.75 -0.26
CA SER A 33 1.98 11.83 1.19
C SER A 33 1.07 10.87 1.97
N TRP A 34 -0.13 10.61 1.45
CA TRP A 34 -1.07 9.68 2.06
C TRP A 34 -0.60 8.23 1.97
N GLU A 35 -0.11 7.81 0.80
CA GLU A 35 0.50 6.48 0.63
C GLU A 35 1.70 6.27 1.58
N ARG A 36 2.50 7.32 1.84
CA ARG A 36 3.57 7.24 2.83
C ARG A 36 3.03 6.93 4.22
N MET A 37 2.00 7.65 4.63
CA MET A 37 1.35 7.43 5.93
C MET A 37 0.76 6.03 6.02
N MET A 38 0.14 5.56 4.92
CA MET A 38 -0.42 4.20 4.84
C MET A 38 0.66 3.13 4.95
N CYS A 39 1.77 3.25 4.19
CA CYS A 39 2.92 2.33 4.29
C CYS A 39 3.45 2.27 5.73
N GLN A 40 3.58 3.44 6.38
CA GLN A 40 4.05 3.51 7.75
C GLN A 40 3.08 2.84 8.73
N TRP A 41 1.78 3.02 8.55
CA TRP A 41 0.77 2.37 9.39
C TRP A 41 0.76 0.85 9.20
N LEU A 42 0.78 0.38 7.95
CA LEU A 42 0.82 -1.06 7.62
C LEU A 42 2.07 -1.75 8.18
N ASP A 43 3.21 -1.09 8.06
CA ASP A 43 4.49 -1.62 8.54
C ASP A 43 4.53 -1.67 10.08
N CYS A 44 4.14 -0.59 10.77
CA CYS A 44 4.29 -0.49 12.23
C CYS A 44 3.12 -1.07 13.05
N ASN A 45 1.95 -1.32 12.45
CA ASN A 45 0.81 -1.83 13.22
C ASN A 45 0.95 -3.33 13.51
N ASN A 46 0.92 -3.72 14.79
CA ASN A 46 1.04 -5.11 15.25
C ASN A 46 -0.13 -6.00 14.82
N GLU A 47 -1.28 -5.43 14.47
CA GLU A 47 -2.44 -6.18 13.98
C GLU A 47 -2.34 -6.50 12.49
N VAL A 48 -1.42 -5.88 11.77
CA VAL A 48 -1.15 -6.19 10.37
C VAL A 48 -0.17 -7.36 10.33
N VAL A 49 -0.55 -8.47 9.69
CA VAL A 49 0.29 -9.66 9.57
C VAL A 49 1.19 -9.55 8.35
N LYS A 50 0.61 -9.21 7.20
CA LYS A 50 1.31 -9.05 5.92
C LYS A 50 0.69 -7.92 5.12
N TRP A 51 1.48 -7.23 4.32
CA TRP A 51 0.99 -6.20 3.42
C TRP A 51 1.83 -6.10 2.14
N SER A 52 1.25 -5.53 1.10
CA SER A 52 1.91 -5.29 -0.19
C SER A 52 1.39 -4.02 -0.84
N SER A 53 2.22 -3.38 -1.66
CA SER A 53 1.84 -2.27 -2.53
C SER A 53 1.76 -2.76 -3.98
N GLU A 54 0.72 -2.40 -4.71
CA GLU A 54 0.52 -2.65 -6.15
C GLU A 54 0.86 -4.08 -6.63
N GLY A 55 0.17 -5.08 -6.09
CA GLY A 55 0.40 -6.48 -6.47
C GLY A 55 -0.85 -7.33 -6.67
N HIS A 56 -2.02 -6.85 -6.24
CA HIS A 56 -3.26 -7.61 -6.32
C HIS A 56 -4.10 -7.16 -7.52
N VAL A 57 -4.74 -8.11 -8.21
CA VAL A 57 -5.59 -7.83 -9.36
C VAL A 57 -6.98 -8.34 -9.08
N ILE A 58 -7.95 -7.44 -9.06
CA ILE A 58 -9.36 -7.78 -8.88
C ILE A 58 -10.02 -7.72 -10.25
N ASN A 59 -10.38 -8.90 -10.77
CA ASN A 59 -11.17 -8.99 -11.99
C ASN A 59 -12.61 -8.60 -11.68
N TYR A 60 -13.19 -7.71 -12.48
CA TYR A 60 -14.59 -7.35 -12.39
C TYR A 60 -15.23 -7.31 -13.78
N TYR A 61 -16.56 -7.40 -13.82
CA TYR A 61 -17.33 -7.22 -15.05
C TYR A 61 -17.82 -5.78 -15.13
N ASP A 62 -17.52 -5.09 -16.23
CA ASP A 62 -18.05 -3.77 -16.55
C ASP A 62 -19.39 -3.95 -17.29
N PRO A 63 -20.53 -3.68 -16.65
CA PRO A 63 -21.85 -3.88 -17.25
C PRO A 63 -22.15 -2.85 -18.36
N ILE A 64 -21.48 -1.70 -18.35
CA ILE A 64 -21.74 -0.60 -19.29
C ILE A 64 -21.10 -0.94 -20.64
N GLN A 65 -19.84 -1.41 -20.62
CA GLN A 65 -19.11 -1.76 -21.84
C GLN A 65 -19.14 -3.26 -22.15
N GLN A 66 -19.84 -4.06 -21.32
CA GLN A 66 -19.98 -5.52 -21.42
C GLN A 66 -18.63 -6.25 -21.54
N LYS A 67 -17.64 -5.83 -20.74
CA LYS A 67 -16.26 -6.34 -20.80
C LYS A 67 -15.72 -6.72 -19.43
N ARG A 68 -14.87 -7.75 -19.38
CA ARG A 68 -14.08 -8.05 -18.18
C ARG A 68 -12.93 -7.05 -18.06
N ARG A 69 -12.74 -6.50 -16.86
CA ARG A 69 -11.71 -5.52 -16.53
C ARG A 69 -10.93 -5.93 -15.30
N ARG A 70 -9.81 -5.24 -15.10
CA ARG A 70 -8.90 -5.42 -13.98
C ARG A 70 -8.80 -4.12 -13.20
N TYR A 71 -9.11 -4.19 -11.92
CA TYR A 71 -8.78 -3.15 -10.96
C TYR A 71 -7.50 -3.55 -10.23
N PHE A 72 -6.58 -2.59 -10.10
CA PHE A 72 -5.31 -2.74 -9.40
C PHE A 72 -5.36 -1.83 -8.17
N PRO A 73 -5.67 -2.37 -6.98
CA PRO A 73 -5.62 -1.59 -5.76
C PRO A 73 -4.18 -1.17 -5.42
N ASP A 74 -4.04 -0.01 -4.76
CA ASP A 74 -2.74 0.50 -4.34
C ASP A 74 -2.11 -0.36 -3.23
N PHE A 75 -2.92 -0.86 -2.30
CA PHE A 75 -2.47 -1.67 -1.17
C PHE A 75 -3.35 -2.90 -0.94
N PHE A 76 -2.72 -3.95 -0.42
CA PHE A 76 -3.38 -5.14 0.12
C PHE A 76 -2.76 -5.47 1.46
N ALA A 77 -3.58 -5.88 2.43
CA ALA A 77 -3.12 -6.23 3.77
C ALA A 77 -3.96 -7.37 4.35
N VAL A 78 -3.31 -8.25 5.10
CA VAL A 78 -3.94 -9.27 5.94
C VAL A 78 -3.83 -8.78 7.38
N ILE A 79 -4.97 -8.67 8.05
CA ILE A 79 -5.06 -8.11 9.41
C ILE A 79 -5.61 -9.15 10.38
N LEU A 80 -5.35 -8.96 11.67
CA LEU A 80 -5.90 -9.82 12.71
C LEU A 80 -7.32 -9.38 13.07
N ASN A 81 -8.23 -10.34 13.16
CA ASN A 81 -9.55 -10.13 13.74
C ASN A 81 -9.47 -10.02 15.28
N LYS A 82 -10.61 -9.80 15.95
CA LYS A 82 -10.69 -9.71 17.42
C LYS A 82 -10.19 -10.96 18.15
N ARG A 83 -10.20 -12.13 17.50
CA ARG A 83 -9.72 -13.42 18.02
C ARG A 83 -8.24 -13.68 17.73
N LYS A 84 -7.52 -12.70 17.15
CA LYS A 84 -6.12 -12.81 16.70
C LYS A 84 -5.91 -13.84 15.58
N GLU A 85 -6.92 -14.03 14.73
CA GLU A 85 -6.82 -14.83 13.51
C GLU A 85 -6.68 -13.91 12.29
N PRO A 86 -5.87 -14.27 11.29
CA PRO A 86 -5.71 -13.48 10.07
C PRO A 86 -6.98 -13.50 9.21
N VAL A 87 -7.37 -12.33 8.70
CA VAL A 87 -8.48 -12.10 7.76
C VAL A 87 -8.04 -11.27 6.56
#